data_AF-A0A9D6ZV96-F1
#
_entry.id   AF-A0A9D6ZV96-F1
#
_cell.length_a   1.000
_cell.length_b   1.000
_cell.length_c   1.000
_cell.angle_alpha   90.00
_cell.angle_beta   90.00
_cell.angle_gamma   90.00
#
_symmetry.space_group_name_H-M   'P 1'
#
loop_
_entity.id
_entity.type
_entity.pdbx_description
1 polymer ?
#
loop_
_entity_poly.entity_id
_entity_poly.type
_entity_poly.pdbx_seq_one_letter_code
_entity_poly.pdbx_strand_id
1 'polypeptide(L)'
;MTKRTAARAAPLQHDKVPFGKPTLGAAAAPRSRLEDDVLKPLDPDRLNDLGECLFTLNNRRYGPIPGAYVVVCIEEGRRWCVGQLCADRTKPLVLFEAEVYTSPTVAQARAEEIRASRNEALPGRNT
;
A
#
# COMPACT_ATOMS: atom_id res chain seq x y z
N MET A 1 -18.67 4.02 31.88
CA MET A 1 -17.60 4.73 31.13
C MET A 1 -16.87 3.72 30.27
N THR A 2 -17.11 3.78 28.97
CA THR A 2 -16.89 2.70 28.00
C THR A 2 -15.44 2.70 27.51
N LYS A 3 -14.71 1.61 27.76
CA LYS A 3 -13.37 1.37 27.20
C LYS A 3 -13.50 1.16 25.70
N ARG A 4 -12.95 2.07 24.88
CA ARG A 4 -12.80 1.87 23.43
C ARG A 4 -11.64 0.90 23.22
N THR A 5 -11.96 -0.34 22.90
CA THR A 5 -11.02 -1.35 22.44
C THR A 5 -10.56 -0.97 21.03
N ALA A 6 -9.27 -0.70 20.85
CA ALA A 6 -8.66 -0.57 19.54
C ALA A 6 -8.71 -1.93 18.83
N ALA A 7 -9.42 -2.00 17.71
CA ALA A 7 -9.42 -3.18 16.85
C ALA A 7 -8.03 -3.30 16.19
N ARG A 8 -7.28 -4.32 16.58
CA ARG A 8 -6.01 -4.70 15.96
C ARG A 8 -6.32 -5.27 14.58
N ALA A 9 -5.88 -4.61 13.51
CA ALA A 9 -6.00 -5.13 12.16
C ALA A 9 -5.26 -6.48 12.06
N ALA A 10 -5.95 -7.50 11.56
CA ALA A 10 -5.38 -8.83 11.37
C ALA A 10 -4.31 -8.81 10.27
N PRO A 11 -3.19 -9.56 10.42
CA PRO A 11 -2.20 -9.68 9.37
C PRO A 11 -2.81 -10.43 8.17
N LEU A 12 -2.64 -9.86 6.97
CA LEU A 12 -3.08 -10.46 5.71
C LEU A 12 -2.32 -11.79 5.50
N GLN A 13 -3.07 -12.89 5.40
CA GLN A 13 -2.52 -14.21 5.05
C GLN A 13 -2.05 -14.21 3.60
N HIS A 14 -0.85 -14.75 3.37
CA HIS A 14 -0.25 -14.91 2.05
C HIS A 14 -0.18 -16.40 1.70
N ASP A 15 -0.75 -16.79 0.57
CA ASP A 15 -0.60 -18.14 0.03
C ASP A 15 0.82 -18.39 -0.48
N LYS A 16 1.35 -19.57 -0.17
CA LYS A 16 2.69 -20.02 -0.56
C LYS A 16 2.68 -20.37 -2.05
N VAL A 17 3.22 -19.50 -2.90
CA VAL A 17 3.26 -19.74 -4.37
C VAL A 17 4.19 -20.92 -4.69
N PRO A 18 3.79 -21.89 -5.55
CA PRO A 18 4.64 -23.00 -5.97
C PRO A 18 5.83 -22.53 -6.80
N PHE A 19 6.98 -23.20 -6.65
CA PHE A 19 8.20 -22.88 -7.40
C PHE A 19 8.07 -23.30 -8.86
N GLY A 20 8.12 -22.33 -9.78
CA GLY A 20 8.14 -22.57 -11.23
C GLY A 20 7.56 -21.41 -12.03
N LYS A 21 8.44 -20.70 -12.77
CA LYS A 21 8.23 -19.42 -13.48
C LYS A 21 8.07 -18.20 -12.55
N PRO A 22 8.74 -17.06 -12.80
CA PRO A 22 8.61 -15.84 -12.00
C PRO A 22 7.27 -15.16 -12.29
N THR A 23 6.19 -15.80 -11.87
CA THR A 23 4.89 -15.18 -11.76
C THR A 23 4.92 -14.39 -10.45
N LEU A 24 4.98 -13.05 -10.54
CA LEU A 24 4.95 -12.17 -9.36
C LEU A 24 3.71 -12.53 -8.54
N GLY A 25 3.87 -12.72 -7.24
CA GLY A 25 2.73 -12.98 -6.35
C GLY A 25 1.78 -11.78 -6.39
N ALA A 26 0.50 -12.04 -6.59
CA ALA A 26 -0.56 -11.06 -6.40
C ALA A 26 -1.10 -11.19 -4.96
N ALA A 27 -1.39 -10.07 -4.33
CA ALA A 27 -2.07 -9.98 -3.05
C ALA A 27 -3.42 -10.69 -3.17
N ALA A 28 -3.73 -11.57 -2.23
CA ALA A 28 -4.96 -12.35 -2.24
C ALA A 28 -6.23 -11.47 -2.09
N ALA A 29 -6.08 -10.24 -1.57
CA ALA A 29 -7.18 -9.32 -1.38
C ALA A 29 -7.49 -8.53 -2.68
N PRO A 30 -8.76 -8.49 -3.13
CA PRO A 30 -9.14 -7.69 -4.28
C PRO A 30 -8.85 -6.20 -4.07
N ARG A 31 -8.81 -5.46 -5.18
CA ARG A 31 -8.74 -4.00 -5.13
C ARG A 31 -10.01 -3.44 -4.49
N SER A 32 -9.82 -2.42 -3.67
CA SER A 32 -10.92 -1.60 -3.16
C SER A 32 -11.44 -0.67 -4.26
N ARG A 33 -12.62 -0.06 -4.03
CA ARG A 33 -13.19 0.87 -5.01
C ARG A 33 -12.29 2.08 -5.25
N LEU A 34 -11.67 2.61 -4.18
CA LEU A 34 -10.74 3.74 -4.31
C LEU A 34 -9.49 3.37 -5.09
N GLU A 35 -8.96 2.16 -4.86
CA GLU A 35 -7.79 1.68 -5.60
C GLU A 35 -8.13 1.49 -7.07
N ASP A 36 -9.32 0.97 -7.39
CA ASP A 36 -9.80 0.83 -8.75
C ASP A 36 -9.96 2.18 -9.46
N ASP A 37 -10.59 3.16 -8.81
CA ASP A 37 -10.81 4.49 -9.38
C ASP A 37 -9.48 5.19 -9.70
N VAL A 38 -8.44 4.95 -8.89
CA VAL A 38 -7.10 5.51 -9.07
C VAL A 38 -6.25 4.73 -10.07
N LEU A 39 -6.32 3.40 -10.07
CA LEU A 39 -5.42 2.55 -10.84
C LEU A 39 -5.95 2.16 -12.22
N LYS A 40 -7.26 2.02 -12.42
CA LYS A 40 -7.87 1.69 -13.72
C LYS A 40 -7.53 2.66 -14.87
N PRO A 41 -7.44 3.98 -14.66
CA PRO A 41 -7.09 4.89 -15.74
C PRO A 41 -5.59 4.87 -16.11
N LEU A 42 -4.75 4.16 -15.34
CA LEU A 42 -3.31 4.12 -15.56
C LEU A 42 -2.94 2.99 -16.53
N ASP A 43 -1.83 3.20 -17.25
CA ASP A 43 -1.26 2.22 -18.17
C ASP A 43 -0.86 0.92 -17.42
N PRO A 44 -1.45 -0.23 -17.77
CA PRO A 44 -1.13 -1.52 -17.14
C PRO A 44 0.35 -1.91 -17.21
N ASP A 45 1.05 -1.59 -18.29
CA ASP A 45 2.48 -1.93 -18.44
C ASP A 45 3.33 -1.11 -17.48
N ARG A 46 2.97 0.17 -17.27
CA ARG A 46 3.61 1.04 -16.28
C ARG A 46 3.33 0.61 -14.84
N LEU A 47 2.12 0.12 -14.57
CA LEU A 47 1.79 -0.46 -13.27
C LEU A 47 2.59 -1.75 -13.01
N ASN A 48 2.80 -2.56 -14.06
CA ASN A 48 3.65 -3.73 -13.98
C ASN A 48 5.12 -3.34 -13.67
N ASP A 49 5.68 -2.39 -14.41
CA ASP A 49 7.03 -1.86 -14.17
C ASP A 49 7.18 -1.36 -12.72
N LEU A 50 6.18 -0.61 -12.22
CA LEU A 50 6.14 -0.13 -10.85
C LEU A 50 6.14 -1.29 -9.84
N GLY A 51 5.32 -2.31 -10.05
CA GLY A 51 5.27 -3.50 -9.20
C GLY A 51 6.63 -4.21 -9.10
N GLU A 52 7.38 -4.29 -10.21
CA GLU A 52 8.72 -4.88 -10.24
C GLU A 52 9.78 -4.02 -9.53
N CYS A 53 9.71 -2.69 -9.69
CA CYS A 53 10.53 -1.77 -8.92
C CYS A 53 10.27 -1.93 -7.43
N LEU A 54 8.99 -1.95 -7.02
CA LEU A 54 8.58 -2.11 -5.62
C LEU A 54 9.02 -3.46 -5.04
N PHE A 55 8.94 -4.55 -5.82
CA PHE A 55 9.47 -5.85 -5.42
C PHE A 55 10.97 -5.82 -5.16
N THR A 56 11.73 -5.16 -6.04
CA THR A 56 13.18 -5.00 -5.87
C THR A 56 13.51 -4.18 -4.63
N LEU A 57 12.79 -3.07 -4.41
CA LEU A 57 12.94 -2.21 -3.23
C LEU A 57 12.52 -2.90 -1.93
N ASN A 58 11.59 -3.85 -2.00
CA ASN A 58 11.13 -4.63 -0.86
C ASN A 58 11.97 -5.90 -0.60
N ASN A 59 13.25 -5.89 -1.00
CA ASN A 59 14.16 -7.03 -0.86
C ASN A 59 13.63 -8.32 -1.49
N ARG A 60 12.99 -8.21 -2.66
CA ARG A 60 12.39 -9.33 -3.38
C ARG A 60 11.32 -10.06 -2.54
N ARG A 61 10.56 -9.31 -1.74
CA ARG A 61 9.38 -9.80 -1.01
C ARG A 61 8.12 -9.17 -1.56
N TYR A 62 7.06 -9.96 -1.65
CA TYR A 62 5.74 -9.48 -2.05
C TYR A 62 5.01 -8.79 -0.89
N GLY A 63 4.03 -7.96 -1.25
CA GLY A 63 3.11 -7.35 -0.30
C GLY A 63 3.49 -5.92 0.12
N PRO A 64 2.74 -5.34 1.08
CA PRO A 64 2.94 -3.97 1.54
C PRO A 64 4.37 -3.74 2.02
N ILE A 65 4.97 -2.64 1.57
CA ILE A 65 6.34 -2.27 1.92
C ILE A 65 6.30 -1.54 3.28
N PRO A 66 6.93 -2.11 4.33
CA PRO A 66 6.87 -1.52 5.67
C PRO A 66 7.50 -0.12 5.67
N GLY A 67 6.82 0.84 6.31
CA GLY A 67 7.26 2.24 6.38
C GLY A 67 7.13 3.07 5.10
N ALA A 68 6.65 2.50 3.98
CA ALA A 68 6.47 3.20 2.71
C ALA A 68 5.04 3.74 2.54
N TYR A 69 4.69 4.69 3.41
CA TYR A 69 3.39 5.36 3.38
C TYR A 69 3.38 6.50 2.36
N VAL A 70 2.28 6.64 1.64
CA VAL A 70 2.09 7.64 0.59
C VAL A 70 0.75 8.33 0.73
N VAL A 71 0.65 9.54 0.17
CA VAL A 71 -0.60 10.27 0.04
C VAL A 71 -0.92 10.39 -1.44
N VAL A 72 -2.13 9.98 -1.82
CA VAL A 72 -2.59 9.98 -3.21
C VAL A 72 -3.77 10.92 -3.33
N CYS A 73 -3.72 11.81 -4.33
CA CYS A 73 -4.86 12.61 -4.71
C CYS A 73 -5.86 11.71 -5.45
N ILE A 74 -7.02 11.46 -4.84
CA ILE A 74 -8.07 10.61 -5.39
C ILE A 74 -9.15 11.42 -6.12
N GLU A 75 -9.23 12.71 -5.83
CA GLU A 75 -10.04 13.68 -6.56
C GLU A 75 -9.28 15.00 -6.60
N GLU A 76 -9.01 15.50 -7.81
CA GLU A 76 -8.15 16.65 -8.05
C GLU A 76 -8.57 17.86 -7.20
N GLY A 77 -7.63 18.39 -6.42
CA GLY A 77 -7.83 19.56 -5.58
C GLY A 77 -8.86 19.40 -4.45
N ARG A 78 -9.38 18.18 -4.20
CA ARG A 78 -10.51 17.99 -3.27
C ARG A 78 -10.27 16.90 -2.24
N ARG A 79 -9.76 15.73 -2.65
CA ARG A 79 -9.62 14.58 -1.75
C ARG A 79 -8.26 13.91 -1.90
N TRP A 80 -7.67 13.60 -0.76
CA TRP A 80 -6.39 12.92 -0.61
C TRP A 80 -6.58 11.71 0.31
N CYS A 81 -6.06 10.57 -0.08
CA CYS A 81 -6.14 9.33 0.69
C CYS A 81 -4.72 8.89 1.08
N VAL A 82 -4.56 8.51 2.34
CA VAL A 82 -3.34 7.87 2.81
C VAL A 82 -3.35 6.40 2.39
N GLY A 83 -2.20 5.91 1.95
CA GLY A 83 -2.02 4.52 1.58
C GLY A 83 -0.60 4.03 1.85
N GLN A 84 -0.32 2.85 1.36
CA GLN A 84 0.97 2.18 1.47
C GLN A 84 1.35 1.58 0.12
N LEU A 85 2.62 1.70 -0.26
CA LEU A 85 3.14 1.03 -1.44
C LEU A 85 3.18 -0.48 -1.22
N CYS A 86 2.91 -1.25 -2.27
CA CYS A 86 2.85 -2.71 -2.20
C CYS A 86 3.62 -3.31 -3.37
N ALA A 87 4.50 -4.27 -3.07
CA ALA A 87 5.27 -5.00 -4.06
C ALA A 87 4.39 -6.04 -4.77
N ASP A 88 3.59 -5.56 -5.73
CA ASP A 88 2.58 -6.31 -6.47
C ASP A 88 2.31 -5.64 -7.84
N ARG A 89 2.23 -6.42 -8.93
CA ARG A 89 1.96 -5.92 -10.31
C ARG A 89 0.53 -5.41 -10.47
N THR A 90 -0.39 -6.09 -9.82
CA THR A 90 -1.83 -5.83 -9.87
C THR A 90 -2.24 -4.84 -8.80
N LYS A 91 -1.51 -4.70 -7.71
CA LYS A 91 -1.89 -3.80 -6.61
C LYS A 91 -0.67 -3.07 -6.06
N PRO A 92 -0.02 -2.19 -6.84
CA PRO A 92 1.20 -1.51 -6.41
C PRO A 92 0.95 -0.47 -5.30
N LEU A 93 -0.33 -0.18 -5.01
CA LEU A 93 -0.79 0.80 -4.04
C LEU A 93 -1.98 0.22 -3.26
N VAL A 94 -1.92 0.31 -1.93
CA VAL A 94 -3.01 -0.03 -1.02
C VAL A 94 -3.52 1.25 -0.38
N LEU A 95 -4.80 1.60 -0.58
CA LEU A 95 -5.38 2.81 -0.01
C LEU A 95 -6.14 2.51 1.29
N PHE A 96 -5.96 3.36 2.31
CA PHE A 96 -6.69 3.24 3.57
C PHE A 96 -7.99 4.03 3.48
N GLU A 97 -9.11 3.34 3.22
CA GLU A 97 -10.42 3.99 3.02
C GLU A 97 -10.90 4.84 4.22
N ALA A 98 -10.38 4.56 5.41
CA ALA A 98 -10.65 5.33 6.63
C ALA A 98 -9.82 6.62 6.75
N GLU A 99 -8.77 6.79 5.95
CA GLU A 99 -7.81 7.90 6.05
C GLU A 99 -7.92 8.79 4.79
N VAL A 100 -9.11 9.34 4.55
CA VAL A 100 -9.40 10.28 3.46
C VAL A 100 -9.61 11.69 4.02
N TYR A 101 -8.94 12.66 3.41
CA TYR A 101 -8.88 14.04 3.87
C TYR A 101 -9.12 15.04 2.74
N THR A 102 -9.52 16.25 3.11
CA THR A 102 -9.73 17.38 2.20
C THR A 102 -8.52 18.33 2.12
N SER A 103 -7.41 17.98 2.75
CA SER A 103 -6.17 18.75 2.70
C SER A 103 -4.97 17.82 2.53
N PRO A 104 -4.06 18.12 1.57
CA PRO A 104 -2.85 17.33 1.38
C PRO A 104 -1.93 17.38 2.60
N THR A 105 -1.83 18.53 3.27
CA THR A 105 -0.99 18.71 4.46
C THR A 105 -1.48 17.86 5.62
N VAL A 106 -2.80 17.78 5.83
CA VAL A 106 -3.39 16.92 6.86
C VAL A 106 -3.14 15.44 6.53
N ALA A 107 -3.35 15.04 5.27
CA ALA A 107 -3.09 13.67 4.84
C ALA A 107 -1.61 13.28 5.01
N GLN A 108 -0.68 14.18 4.71
CA GLN A 108 0.76 13.97 4.90
C GLN A 108 1.13 13.80 6.37
N ALA A 109 0.65 14.68 7.25
CA ALA A 109 0.86 14.56 8.68
C ALA A 109 0.34 13.22 9.22
N ARG A 110 -0.82 12.78 8.73
CA ARG A 110 -1.41 11.47 9.08
C ARG A 110 -0.59 10.29 8.57
N ALA A 111 -0.04 10.37 7.37
CA ALA A 111 0.87 9.36 6.85
C ALA A 111 2.14 9.24 7.72
N GLU A 112 2.70 10.36 8.17
CA GLU A 112 3.85 10.39 9.09
C GLU A 112 3.50 9.82 10.47
N GLU A 113 2.34 10.16 11.03
CA GLU A 113 1.84 9.59 12.29
C GLU A 113 1.64 8.07 12.19
N ILE A 114 1.08 7.57 11.08
CA ILE A 114 0.92 6.13 10.85
C ILE A 114 2.29 5.45 10.76
N ARG A 115 3.23 6.05 10.02
CA ARG A 115 4.60 5.56 9.92
C ARG A 115 5.28 5.47 11.29
N ALA A 116 5.17 6.52 12.10
CA ALA A 116 5.77 6.58 13.42
C ALA A 116 5.11 5.60 14.40
N SER A 117 3.78 5.50 14.39
CA SER A 117 3.02 4.64 15.32
C SER A 117 3.19 3.16 15.06
N ARG A 118 3.33 2.74 13.80
CA ARG A 118 3.54 1.33 13.46
C ARG A 118 4.98 0.85 13.69
N ASN A 119 5.94 1.79 13.77
CA ASN A 119 7.36 1.54 14.04
C ASN A 119 7.90 0.33 13.26
N GLU A 120 7.57 0.30 11.96
CA GLU A 120 7.92 -0.79 11.07
C GLU A 120 9.40 -0.69 10.67
N ALA A 121 10.12 -1.81 10.75
CA ALA A 121 11.48 -1.88 10.23
C ALA A 121 11.43 -1.70 8.70
N LEU A 122 12.07 -0.64 8.21
CA LEU A 122 12.20 -0.41 6.77
C LEU A 122 12.90 -1.60 6.11
N PRO A 123 12.58 -1.92 4.84
CA PRO A 123 13.35 -2.90 4.07
C PRO A 123 14.83 -2.52 4.16
N GLY A 124 15.64 -3.41 4.74
CA GLY A 124 17.09 -3.19 4.84
C GLY A 124 17.66 -2.99 3.44
N ARG A 125 18.60 -2.05 3.27
CA ARG A 125 19.35 -1.96 2.02
C ARG A 125 20.17 -3.24 1.89
N ASN A 126 20.06 -3.97 0.79
CA ASN A 126 21.01 -5.04 0.50
C ASN A 126 22.40 -4.39 0.37
N THR A 127 23.23 -4.54 1.40
CA THR A 127 24.65 -4.19 1.40
C THR A 127 25.46 -5.36 0.84
#